data_AF-M0BL18-F1
#
_entry.id   AF-M0BL18-F1
#
_cell.length_a   1.000
_cell.length_b   1.000
_cell.length_c   1.000
_cell.angle_alpha   90.00
_cell.angle_beta   90.00
_cell.angle_gamma   90.00
#
_symmetry.space_group_name_H-M   'P 1'
#
loop_
_entity.id
_entity.type
_entity.pdbx_description
1 polymer ?
#
loop_
_entity_poly.entity_id
_entity_poly.type
_entity_poly.pdbx_seq_one_letter_code
_entity_poly.pdbx_strand_id
1 'polypeptide(L)'
;MPTPRSRRAFLATASLAALAGCLDDGMLDSTDNDETSPARPPGVSDETLDDPEALFSAHEDRLRSGGFELELDMQESASDDGRSSTDYDVTVESGPDGDPLRLSATIEREGTTETIDGWYTGSQSITRYEVSEEPRYEVTERRSDPLSEFVQPGFLFGSFESGAFTVDAADERAGETQTTLVADDLTENANSADDLASATLVADERGVIHRASATLTAPGGSIEYEIGAVGGVDPAEPSWVESVPDSAFDDVAVDVDPITDGEALELESSGDDPVPAGTTVTVDDAEETYRGTIETQLASGERVYLSIQDGALEATSTRPASVDEPFESSISVRVVTSGGVGLANVSMAWGSDGTGAGTGASGDSSNSRHNDES
;
A
#
# COMPACT_ATOMS: atom_id res chain seq x y z
N MET A 1 41.66 -37.66 25.53
CA MET A 1 42.02 -37.73 24.08
C MET A 1 41.23 -36.64 23.35
N PRO A 2 41.80 -36.01 22.32
CA PRO A 2 42.23 -34.61 22.38
C PRO A 2 41.35 -33.61 21.60
N THR A 3 41.30 -32.35 22.04
CA THR A 3 41.23 -31.14 21.18
C THR A 3 42.65 -30.78 20.69
N PRO A 4 42.89 -29.85 19.75
CA PRO A 4 42.19 -29.36 18.54
C PRO A 4 43.15 -29.27 17.31
N ARG A 5 42.65 -28.91 16.11
CA ARG A 5 43.42 -28.27 14.99
C ARG A 5 42.40 -27.41 14.21
N SER A 6 42.45 -26.08 14.12
CA SER A 6 43.49 -25.09 13.79
C SER A 6 43.88 -25.01 12.30
N ARG A 7 43.58 -23.83 11.72
CA ARG A 7 44.33 -23.03 10.71
C ARG A 7 44.19 -23.35 9.22
N ARG A 8 43.73 -22.32 8.48
CA ARG A 8 44.38 -21.54 7.38
C ARG A 8 43.36 -20.43 7.02
N ALA A 9 43.56 -19.12 7.09
CA ALA A 9 44.72 -18.22 6.96
C ALA A 9 45.43 -18.31 5.59
N PHE A 10 44.98 -17.46 4.66
CA PHE A 10 45.71 -16.86 3.54
C PHE A 10 45.46 -15.34 3.69
N LEU A 11 46.35 -14.50 4.23
CA LEU A 11 47.57 -13.91 3.65
C LEU A 11 47.36 -13.17 2.31
N ALA A 12 47.08 -11.87 2.46
CA ALA A 12 47.58 -10.68 1.76
C ALA A 12 48.28 -10.84 0.40
N THR A 13 47.94 -9.93 -0.53
CA THR A 13 48.91 -9.37 -1.47
C THR A 13 48.71 -7.86 -1.56
N ALA A 14 49.65 -7.12 -0.98
CA ALA A 14 49.87 -5.72 -1.24
C ALA A 14 50.69 -5.58 -2.52
N SER A 15 50.29 -4.67 -3.41
CA SER A 15 51.11 -4.24 -4.54
C SER A 15 51.42 -2.75 -4.37
N LEU A 16 52.57 -2.49 -3.76
CA LEU A 16 53.23 -1.20 -3.74
C LEU A 16 54.14 -1.13 -4.98
N ALA A 17 53.86 -0.21 -5.90
CA ALA A 17 54.79 0.14 -6.98
C ALA A 17 55.04 1.65 -6.91
N ALA A 18 56.14 2.02 -6.27
CA ALA A 18 56.76 3.32 -6.41
C ALA A 18 57.79 3.25 -7.53
N LEU A 19 57.76 4.21 -8.45
CA LEU A 19 58.95 4.66 -9.16
C LEU A 19 58.87 6.17 -9.37
N ALA A 20 59.86 6.83 -8.82
CA ALA A 20 60.07 8.27 -8.85
C ALA A 20 60.73 8.72 -10.16
N GLY A 21 60.53 10.01 -10.48
CA GLY A 21 61.55 10.83 -11.13
C GLY A 21 61.05 11.72 -12.27
N CYS A 22 60.76 12.99 -11.97
CA CYS A 22 61.60 14.12 -12.37
C CYS A 22 61.10 15.41 -11.73
N LEU A 23 62.05 16.17 -11.16
CA LEU A 23 61.90 17.56 -10.73
C LEU A 23 61.61 18.44 -11.94
N ASP A 24 60.63 19.34 -11.84
CA ASP A 24 60.67 20.62 -12.54
C ASP A 24 60.10 21.72 -11.63
N ASP A 25 60.77 22.87 -11.73
CA ASP A 25 60.75 24.03 -10.84
C ASP A 25 59.54 24.93 -11.10
N GLY A 26 58.91 25.41 -10.02
CA GLY A 26 58.27 26.73 -9.96
C GLY A 26 56.98 26.96 -10.75
N MET A 27 55.84 26.88 -10.06
CA MET A 27 54.75 27.83 -10.30
C MET A 27 53.91 27.99 -9.03
N LEU A 28 53.67 29.25 -8.67
CA LEU A 28 52.70 29.65 -7.67
C LEU A 28 51.32 29.20 -8.16
N ASP A 29 50.64 28.32 -7.43
CA ASP A 29 49.22 28.09 -7.66
C ASP A 29 48.52 27.94 -6.31
N SER A 30 47.84 29.04 -5.94
CA SER A 30 46.48 29.04 -5.41
C SER A 30 46.08 27.78 -4.66
N THR A 31 46.30 27.75 -3.34
CA THR A 31 45.41 27.01 -2.44
C THR A 31 44.08 27.77 -2.42
N ASP A 32 43.34 27.70 -3.52
CA ASP A 32 41.90 27.76 -3.47
C ASP A 32 41.49 26.48 -2.73
N ASN A 33 41.03 26.66 -1.50
CA ASN A 33 40.17 25.66 -0.89
C ASN A 33 38.96 25.58 -1.81
N ASP A 34 38.97 24.64 -2.76
CA ASP A 34 37.74 24.07 -3.32
C ASP A 34 37.04 23.39 -2.13
N GLU A 35 36.34 24.20 -1.32
CA GLU A 35 35.19 23.74 -0.56
C GLU A 35 34.19 23.28 -1.62
N THR A 36 34.38 22.05 -2.07
CA THR A 36 33.46 21.36 -2.96
C THR A 36 32.17 21.33 -2.19
N SER A 37 31.17 22.11 -2.65
CA SER A 37 29.85 22.09 -2.07
C SER A 37 29.42 20.63 -1.87
N PRO A 38 28.88 20.27 -0.70
CA PRO A 38 28.47 18.90 -0.45
C PRO A 38 27.53 18.44 -1.57
N ALA A 39 27.72 17.20 -2.03
CA ALA A 39 26.90 16.65 -3.10
C ALA A 39 25.42 16.68 -2.67
N ARG A 40 24.58 17.31 -3.50
CA ARG A 40 23.14 17.46 -3.22
C ARG A 40 22.35 16.30 -3.80
N PRO A 41 21.21 15.94 -3.18
CA PRO A 41 20.25 15.05 -3.81
C PRO A 41 19.82 15.60 -5.19
N PRO A 42 19.44 14.73 -6.14
CA PRO A 42 18.84 15.14 -7.40
C PRO A 42 17.67 16.11 -7.17
N GLY A 43 17.63 17.20 -7.94
CA GLY A 43 16.57 18.22 -7.87
C GLY A 43 16.68 19.22 -6.70
N VAL A 44 17.66 19.06 -5.80
CA VAL A 44 17.88 19.96 -4.67
C VAL A 44 18.99 20.96 -4.97
N SER A 45 18.69 22.26 -4.81
CA SER A 45 19.67 23.34 -4.87
C SER A 45 20.28 23.62 -3.50
N ASP A 46 21.04 24.70 -3.34
CA ASP A 46 21.61 25.06 -2.03
C ASP A 46 20.56 25.54 -1.03
N GLU A 47 19.40 26.00 -1.50
CA GLU A 47 18.38 26.63 -0.66
C GLU A 47 17.02 25.91 -0.74
N THR A 48 16.70 25.25 -1.85
CA THR A 48 15.33 24.77 -2.14
C THR A 48 15.31 23.44 -2.90
N LEU A 49 14.16 22.75 -2.87
CA LEU A 49 13.85 21.67 -3.80
C LEU A 49 13.30 22.28 -5.09
N ASP A 50 14.15 22.41 -6.11
CA ASP A 50 13.82 23.07 -7.37
C ASP A 50 13.10 22.14 -8.35
N ASP A 51 13.42 20.84 -8.29
CA ASP A 51 12.88 19.81 -9.17
C ASP A 51 12.48 18.56 -8.36
N PRO A 52 11.27 18.55 -7.75
CA PRO A 52 10.77 17.41 -6.99
C PRO A 52 10.71 16.12 -7.82
N GLU A 53 10.36 16.21 -9.10
CA GLU A 53 10.26 15.05 -10.01
C GLU A 53 11.61 14.34 -10.12
N ALA A 54 12.72 15.09 -10.24
CA ALA A 54 14.06 14.52 -10.27
C ALA A 54 14.43 13.78 -8.98
N LEU A 55 14.03 14.30 -7.80
CA LEU A 55 14.26 13.64 -6.52
C LEU A 55 13.48 12.34 -6.41
N PHE A 56 12.16 12.38 -6.65
CA PHE A 56 11.29 11.21 -6.49
C PHE A 56 11.56 10.12 -7.53
N SER A 57 11.91 10.51 -8.76
CA SER A 57 12.34 9.55 -9.78
C SER A 57 13.65 8.85 -9.37
N ALA A 58 14.61 9.59 -8.83
CA ALA A 58 15.85 9.01 -8.34
C ALA A 58 15.62 8.06 -7.15
N HIS A 59 14.72 8.43 -6.23
CA HIS A 59 14.32 7.56 -5.12
C HIS A 59 13.72 6.25 -5.65
N GLU A 60 12.75 6.34 -6.55
CA GLU A 60 12.07 5.18 -7.14
C GLU A 60 13.03 4.24 -7.87
N ASP A 61 13.90 4.79 -8.72
CA ASP A 61 14.91 4.03 -9.45
C ASP A 61 15.86 3.28 -8.49
N ARG A 62 16.22 3.89 -7.36
CA ARG A 62 17.10 3.28 -6.36
C ARG A 62 16.43 2.15 -5.61
N LEU A 63 15.20 2.35 -5.15
CA LEU A 63 14.45 1.31 -4.43
C LEU A 63 14.16 0.12 -5.35
N ARG A 64 13.70 0.38 -6.58
CA ARG A 64 13.42 -0.70 -7.55
C ARG A 64 14.65 -1.49 -7.96
N SER A 65 15.77 -0.84 -8.23
CA SER A 65 16.96 -1.55 -8.70
C SER A 65 17.62 -2.45 -7.64
N GLY A 66 17.48 -2.10 -6.36
CA GLY A 66 18.16 -2.79 -5.26
C GLY A 66 17.27 -3.72 -4.42
N GLY A 67 15.96 -3.51 -4.42
CA GLY A 67 15.09 -3.95 -3.32
C GLY A 67 15.24 -3.05 -2.09
N PHE A 68 14.29 -3.11 -1.17
CA PHE A 68 14.26 -2.23 0.01
C PHE A 68 13.43 -2.82 1.16
N GLU A 69 13.68 -2.28 2.36
CA GLU A 69 12.85 -2.45 3.54
C GLU A 69 12.33 -1.07 3.94
N LEU A 70 11.03 -0.96 4.17
CA LEU A 70 10.30 0.26 4.47
C LEU A 70 9.41 0.04 5.70
N GLU A 71 9.40 1.00 6.60
CA GLU A 71 8.42 1.16 7.67
C GLU A 71 7.59 2.44 7.39
N LEU A 72 6.28 2.32 7.53
CA LEU A 72 5.32 3.41 7.38
C LEU A 72 4.38 3.38 8.59
N ASP A 73 4.41 4.44 9.38
CA ASP A 73 3.52 4.65 10.51
C ASP A 73 2.57 5.79 10.17
N MET A 74 1.27 5.56 10.27
CA MET A 74 0.25 6.58 9.99
C MET A 74 -0.76 6.63 11.11
N GLN A 75 -1.09 7.84 11.54
CA GLN A 75 -2.15 8.11 12.49
C GLN A 75 -3.15 9.05 11.85
N GLU A 76 -4.39 8.60 11.69
CA GLU A 76 -5.51 9.40 11.18
C GLU A 76 -6.48 9.68 12.31
N SER A 77 -6.90 10.93 12.48
CA SER A 77 -7.91 11.35 13.46
C SER A 77 -9.19 11.78 12.75
N ALA A 78 -10.24 10.95 12.83
CA ALA A 78 -11.53 11.24 12.22
C ALA A 78 -12.30 12.41 12.90
N SER A 79 -11.79 12.93 14.02
CA SER A 79 -12.38 14.05 14.75
C SER A 79 -11.33 15.03 15.26
N ASP A 80 -11.67 16.33 15.26
CA ASP A 80 -10.82 17.41 15.79
C ASP A 80 -10.46 17.23 17.27
N ASP A 81 -11.22 16.40 18.01
CA ASP A 81 -10.99 16.09 19.42
C ASP A 81 -10.12 14.84 19.65
N GLY A 82 -9.64 14.20 18.57
CA GLY A 82 -8.75 13.04 18.58
C GLY A 82 -9.36 11.79 19.21
N ARG A 83 -10.69 11.74 19.36
CA ARG A 83 -11.38 10.62 20.04
C ARG A 83 -11.57 9.39 19.17
N SER A 84 -11.50 9.55 17.85
CA SER A 84 -11.47 8.45 16.89
C SER A 84 -10.16 8.54 16.11
N SER A 85 -9.12 7.86 16.58
CA SER A 85 -7.90 7.64 15.81
C SER A 85 -7.90 6.26 15.17
N THR A 86 -7.34 6.17 13.97
CA THR A 86 -6.87 4.91 13.39
C THR A 86 -5.36 5.00 13.26
N ASP A 87 -4.67 4.02 13.82
CA ASP A 87 -3.23 3.90 13.76
C ASP A 87 -2.90 2.75 12.79
N TYR A 88 -1.95 2.97 11.89
CA TYR A 88 -1.50 2.03 10.89
C TYR A 88 0.02 1.86 11.05
N ASP A 89 0.48 0.64 11.29
CA ASP A 89 1.90 0.28 11.30
C ASP A 89 2.14 -0.67 10.13
N VAL A 90 2.88 -0.25 9.12
CA VAL A 90 3.11 -1.02 7.88
C VAL A 90 4.59 -1.25 7.66
N THR A 91 4.98 -2.52 7.48
CA THR A 91 6.31 -2.93 7.04
C THR A 91 6.23 -3.55 5.66
N VAL A 92 7.11 -3.09 4.76
CA VAL A 92 7.24 -3.63 3.40
C VAL A 92 8.68 -4.06 3.17
N GLU A 93 8.86 -5.31 2.76
CA GLU A 93 10.13 -5.84 2.28
C GLU A 93 9.97 -6.16 0.79
N SER A 94 10.85 -5.65 -0.07
CA SER A 94 10.80 -5.89 -1.51
C SER A 94 12.15 -6.32 -2.07
N GLY A 95 12.13 -7.34 -2.91
CA GLY A 95 13.22 -7.67 -3.80
C GLY A 95 13.41 -6.65 -4.93
N PRO A 96 14.47 -6.78 -5.75
CA PRO A 96 14.65 -6.00 -6.96
C PRO A 96 13.43 -6.10 -7.88
N ASP A 97 13.08 -4.99 -8.54
CA ASP A 97 11.93 -4.86 -9.42
C ASP A 97 10.56 -5.17 -8.76
N GLY A 98 10.49 -5.29 -7.43
CA GLY A 98 9.24 -5.56 -6.72
C GLY A 98 8.86 -7.02 -6.57
N ASP A 99 9.82 -7.92 -6.75
CA ASP A 99 9.56 -9.36 -6.76
C ASP A 99 10.68 -10.14 -6.04
N PRO A 100 10.36 -10.90 -4.96
CA PRO A 100 9.07 -10.92 -4.27
C PRO A 100 8.85 -9.66 -3.42
N LEU A 101 7.61 -9.38 -3.04
CA LEU A 101 7.26 -8.36 -2.07
C LEU A 101 6.48 -8.97 -0.91
N ARG A 102 6.85 -8.60 0.30
CA ARG A 102 6.17 -8.96 1.54
C ARG A 102 5.64 -7.70 2.20
N LEU A 103 4.39 -7.76 2.62
CA LEU A 103 3.73 -6.70 3.37
C LEU A 103 3.28 -7.26 4.72
N SER A 104 3.41 -6.47 5.76
CA SER A 104 2.84 -6.72 7.08
C SER A 104 2.27 -5.41 7.58
N ALA A 105 0.97 -5.34 7.81
CA ALA A 105 0.30 -4.15 8.32
C ALA A 105 -0.50 -4.50 9.57
N THR A 106 -0.47 -3.61 10.57
CA THR A 106 -1.37 -3.62 11.72
C THR A 106 -2.20 -2.35 11.68
N ILE A 107 -3.52 -2.50 11.83
CA ILE A 107 -4.47 -1.40 11.84
C ILE A 107 -5.19 -1.44 13.18
N GLU A 108 -5.01 -0.40 13.98
CA GLU A 108 -5.69 -0.24 15.27
C GLU A 108 -6.76 0.84 15.16
N ARG A 109 -8.03 0.47 15.38
CA ARG A 109 -9.17 1.39 15.35
C ARG A 109 -10.11 1.10 16.50
N GLU A 110 -10.36 2.10 17.35
CA GLU A 110 -11.36 2.05 18.43
C GLU A 110 -11.25 0.80 19.34
N GLY A 111 -10.03 0.32 19.58
CA GLY A 111 -9.76 -0.88 20.39
C GLY A 111 -9.91 -2.22 19.66
N THR A 112 -10.09 -2.19 18.35
CA THR A 112 -9.99 -3.34 17.45
C THR A 112 -8.64 -3.29 16.75
N THR A 113 -7.95 -4.43 16.69
CA THR A 113 -6.70 -4.60 15.94
C THR A 113 -6.97 -5.57 14.78
N GLU A 114 -6.63 -5.15 13.58
CA GLU A 114 -6.62 -5.97 12.37
C GLU A 114 -5.17 -6.11 11.88
N THR A 115 -4.75 -7.34 11.59
CA THR A 115 -3.45 -7.59 10.96
C THR A 115 -3.66 -8.08 9.53
N ILE A 116 -2.88 -7.51 8.61
CA ILE A 116 -2.87 -7.85 7.19
C ILE A 116 -1.45 -8.29 6.83
N ASP A 117 -1.28 -9.51 6.33
CA ASP A 117 -0.02 -9.97 5.75
C ASP A 117 -0.20 -10.21 4.26
N GLY A 118 0.70 -9.68 3.45
CA GLY A 118 0.71 -9.88 2.00
C GLY A 118 1.97 -10.59 1.53
N TRP A 119 1.81 -11.50 0.58
CA TRP A 119 2.88 -12.10 -0.19
C TRP A 119 2.60 -11.93 -1.68
N TYR A 120 3.45 -11.16 -2.35
CA TYR A 120 3.30 -10.76 -3.74
C TYR A 120 4.47 -11.29 -4.55
N THR A 121 4.15 -11.95 -5.65
CA THR A 121 5.12 -12.47 -6.62
C THR A 121 4.90 -11.82 -7.99
N GLY A 122 5.72 -12.14 -8.99
CA GLY A 122 5.53 -11.65 -10.35
C GLY A 122 4.19 -12.02 -11.02
N SER A 123 3.43 -12.99 -10.46
CA SER A 123 2.15 -13.45 -11.05
C SER A 123 0.94 -13.35 -10.12
N GLN A 124 1.14 -13.39 -8.82
CA GLN A 124 0.04 -13.54 -7.86
C GLN A 124 0.28 -12.67 -6.63
N SER A 125 -0.82 -12.23 -6.02
CA SER A 125 -0.83 -11.71 -4.67
C SER A 125 -1.66 -12.61 -3.77
N ILE A 126 -1.15 -12.88 -2.58
CA ILE A 126 -1.83 -13.63 -1.55
C ILE A 126 -1.88 -12.73 -0.33
N THR A 127 -3.08 -12.42 0.14
CA THR A 127 -3.30 -11.60 1.34
C THR A 127 -3.97 -12.43 2.41
N ARG A 128 -3.49 -12.29 3.64
CA ARG A 128 -4.02 -12.92 4.84
C ARG A 128 -4.54 -11.83 5.77
N TYR A 129 -5.80 -11.93 6.16
CA TYR A 129 -6.46 -11.02 7.10
C TYR A 129 -6.71 -11.73 8.44
N GLU A 130 -6.26 -11.12 9.53
CA GLU A 130 -6.47 -11.56 10.91
C GLU A 130 -7.30 -10.50 11.66
N VAL A 131 -8.62 -10.52 11.44
CA VAL A 131 -9.61 -9.63 12.10
C VAL A 131 -10.41 -10.38 13.18
N SER A 132 -10.41 -11.71 13.14
CA SER A 132 -11.25 -12.58 13.96
C SER A 132 -10.52 -13.85 14.40
N GLU A 133 -11.20 -14.77 15.09
CA GLU A 133 -10.61 -16.03 15.60
C GLU A 133 -9.98 -16.92 14.52
N GLU A 134 -10.38 -16.77 13.26
CA GLU A 134 -9.83 -17.52 12.12
C GLU A 134 -9.29 -16.57 11.03
N PRO A 135 -8.11 -16.88 10.44
CA PRO A 135 -7.54 -16.10 9.35
C PRO A 135 -8.37 -16.27 8.09
N ARG A 136 -8.41 -15.23 7.27
CA ARG A 136 -9.01 -15.25 5.94
C ARG A 136 -7.95 -15.02 4.89
N TYR A 137 -8.16 -15.61 3.72
CA TYR A 137 -7.23 -15.54 2.62
C TYR A 137 -7.91 -14.96 1.39
N GLU A 138 -7.17 -14.15 0.67
CA GLU A 138 -7.53 -13.64 -0.65
C GLU A 138 -6.36 -13.93 -1.59
N VAL A 139 -6.63 -14.51 -2.75
CA VAL A 139 -5.62 -14.71 -3.80
C VAL A 139 -6.11 -14.03 -5.05
N THR A 140 -5.29 -13.17 -5.62
CA THR A 140 -5.61 -12.49 -6.87
C THR A 140 -4.44 -12.55 -7.84
N GLU A 141 -4.76 -12.47 -9.13
CA GLU A 141 -3.75 -12.22 -10.16
C GLU A 141 -3.13 -10.84 -9.96
N ARG A 142 -1.80 -10.75 -10.01
CA ARG A 142 -1.11 -9.45 -9.90
C ARG A 142 -1.30 -8.65 -11.18
N ARG A 143 -2.30 -7.78 -11.20
CA ARG A 143 -2.61 -6.89 -12.34
C ARG A 143 -1.96 -5.51 -12.25
N SER A 144 -1.65 -5.06 -11.04
CA SER A 144 -0.99 -3.78 -10.76
C SER A 144 0.34 -3.99 -10.03
N ASP A 145 1.21 -2.98 -10.10
CA ASP A 145 2.44 -2.95 -9.32
C ASP A 145 2.16 -2.31 -7.95
N PRO A 146 1.99 -3.08 -6.85
CA PRO A 146 1.76 -2.52 -5.53
C PRO A 146 2.92 -1.64 -5.05
N LEU A 147 4.12 -1.78 -5.65
CA LEU A 147 5.27 -0.98 -5.26
C LEU A 147 5.06 0.52 -5.39
N SER A 148 4.30 0.99 -6.38
CA SER A 148 4.16 2.41 -6.61
C SER A 148 3.57 3.13 -5.39
N GLU A 149 2.68 2.45 -4.65
CA GLU A 149 2.03 2.99 -3.45
C GLU A 149 3.01 3.16 -2.27
N PHE A 150 4.07 2.33 -2.22
CA PHE A 150 5.04 2.34 -1.11
C PHE A 150 6.32 3.10 -1.43
N VAL A 151 6.75 3.07 -2.69
CA VAL A 151 7.95 3.79 -3.14
C VAL A 151 7.67 5.29 -3.24
N GLN A 152 6.41 5.66 -3.48
CA GLN A 152 5.93 7.04 -3.54
C GLN A 152 4.63 7.16 -2.73
N PRO A 153 4.70 7.17 -1.38
CA PRO A 153 3.50 7.30 -0.55
C PRO A 153 2.68 8.52 -0.96
N GLY A 154 1.35 8.41 -0.95
CA GLY A 154 0.43 9.40 -1.53
C GLY A 154 0.63 10.85 -1.05
N PHE A 155 1.14 11.08 0.15
CA PHE A 155 1.47 12.44 0.63
C PHE A 155 2.69 13.05 -0.08
N LEU A 156 3.57 12.23 -0.67
CA LEU A 156 4.65 12.65 -1.58
C LEU A 156 4.18 12.80 -3.03
N PHE A 157 2.98 12.29 -3.36
CA PHE A 157 2.38 12.37 -4.70
C PHE A 157 1.67 13.70 -4.97
N GLY A 158 1.35 14.47 -3.92
CA GLY A 158 0.94 15.86 -4.09
C GLY A 158 2.00 16.58 -4.90
N SER A 159 1.63 17.16 -6.05
CA SER A 159 2.54 17.87 -6.95
C SER A 159 3.16 19.05 -6.21
N PHE A 160 4.19 18.83 -5.40
CA PHE A 160 4.84 19.90 -4.67
C PHE A 160 5.35 20.91 -5.68
N GLU A 161 4.89 22.15 -5.56
CA GLU A 161 5.45 23.24 -6.35
C GLU A 161 6.97 23.33 -6.12
N SER A 162 7.70 23.66 -7.17
CA SER A 162 9.13 23.99 -7.06
C SER A 162 9.33 25.07 -5.98
N GLY A 163 10.24 24.82 -5.04
CA GLY A 163 10.48 25.70 -3.89
C GLY A 163 9.55 25.51 -2.70
N ALA A 164 8.61 24.55 -2.74
CA ALA A 164 7.76 24.20 -1.60
C ALA A 164 8.57 23.70 -0.40
N PHE A 165 9.70 23.04 -0.65
CA PHE A 165 10.66 22.66 0.39
C PHE A 165 11.89 23.56 0.37
N THR A 166 12.33 23.91 1.58
CA THR A 166 13.60 24.62 1.83
C THR A 166 14.62 23.69 2.48
N VAL A 167 15.89 23.90 2.20
CA VAL A 167 16.99 23.16 2.83
C VAL A 167 17.20 23.68 4.25
N ASP A 168 16.95 22.84 5.25
CA ASP A 168 17.20 23.17 6.66
C ASP A 168 18.65 22.85 7.06
N ALA A 169 19.12 21.65 6.68
CA ALA A 169 20.43 21.15 7.06
C ALA A 169 21.02 20.22 6.00
N ALA A 170 22.35 20.11 5.98
CA ALA A 170 23.06 19.06 5.26
C ALA A 170 24.21 18.56 6.12
N ASP A 171 24.13 17.30 6.52
CA ASP A 171 25.05 16.69 7.48
C ASP A 171 25.57 15.36 6.94
N GLU A 172 26.82 15.00 7.27
CA GLU A 172 27.32 13.65 7.03
C GLU A 172 26.78 12.68 8.09
N ARG A 173 26.11 11.61 7.65
CA ARG A 173 25.69 10.49 8.49
C ARG A 173 26.14 9.18 7.86
N ALA A 174 26.77 8.31 8.65
CA ALA A 174 27.30 7.02 8.20
C ALA A 174 28.24 7.08 6.98
N GLY A 175 28.86 8.23 6.71
CA GLY A 175 29.73 8.43 5.55
C GLY A 175 29.01 8.84 4.26
N GLU A 176 27.73 9.18 4.35
CA GLU A 176 26.91 9.72 3.26
C GLU A 176 26.40 11.12 3.65
N THR A 177 26.36 12.04 2.69
CA THR A 177 25.74 13.35 2.91
C THR A 177 24.23 13.18 2.89
N GLN A 178 23.55 13.60 3.97
CA GLN A 178 22.10 13.66 4.06
C GLN A 178 21.64 15.11 4.11
N THR A 179 20.74 15.48 3.21
CA THR A 179 20.10 16.80 3.17
C THR A 179 18.70 16.70 3.78
N THR A 180 18.42 17.56 4.75
CA THR A 180 17.10 17.71 5.38
C THR A 180 16.36 18.84 4.69
N LEU A 181 15.20 18.51 4.14
CA LEU A 181 14.27 19.44 3.50
C LEU A 181 13.07 19.62 4.41
N VAL A 182 12.64 20.86 4.62
CA VAL A 182 11.46 21.20 5.43
C VAL A 182 10.50 22.07 4.63
N ALA A 183 9.22 21.85 4.86
CA ALA A 183 8.14 22.65 4.32
C ALA A 183 7.11 22.93 5.41
N ASP A 184 6.65 24.17 5.47
CA ASP A 184 5.58 24.63 6.35
C ASP A 184 4.41 25.11 5.48
N ASP A 185 3.18 24.90 5.93
CA ASP A 185 1.95 25.36 5.25
C ASP A 185 1.83 24.87 3.80
N LEU A 186 2.05 23.57 3.57
CA LEU A 186 1.85 22.89 2.28
C LEU A 186 0.34 22.78 1.95
N THR A 187 -0.25 23.92 1.64
CA THR A 187 -1.64 24.04 1.19
C THR A 187 -1.67 24.07 -0.33
N GLU A 188 -1.92 22.94 -0.99
CA GLU A 188 -2.08 22.90 -2.44
C GLU A 188 -3.45 22.38 -2.90
N ASN A 189 -4.18 23.31 -3.54
CA ASN A 189 -5.12 23.12 -4.65
C ASN A 189 -6.09 21.91 -4.58
N ALA A 190 -7.10 22.02 -3.72
CA ALA A 190 -8.51 21.59 -3.90
C ALA A 190 -8.85 20.14 -4.33
N ASN A 191 -7.88 19.25 -4.55
CA ASN A 191 -8.13 17.89 -5.08
C ASN A 191 -7.48 16.75 -4.27
N SER A 192 -6.60 17.06 -3.31
CA SER A 192 -6.09 16.08 -2.35
C SER A 192 -6.86 16.25 -1.04
N ALA A 193 -7.34 15.15 -0.46
CA ALA A 193 -8.26 15.17 0.68
C ALA A 193 -7.63 15.67 2.00
N ASP A 194 -6.32 15.92 2.03
CA ASP A 194 -5.57 16.23 3.24
C ASP A 194 -4.73 17.51 3.08
N ASP A 195 -5.04 18.55 3.85
CA ASP A 195 -4.20 19.74 3.98
C ASP A 195 -2.97 19.39 4.84
N LEU A 196 -1.76 19.44 4.28
CA LEU A 196 -0.51 19.19 5.02
C LEU A 196 -0.08 20.46 5.78
N ALA A 197 0.00 20.36 7.11
CA ALA A 197 0.47 21.46 7.96
C ALA A 197 1.98 21.68 7.82
N SER A 198 2.74 20.58 7.77
CA SER A 198 4.19 20.60 7.59
C SER A 198 4.68 19.25 7.08
N ALA A 199 5.85 19.26 6.44
CA ALA A 199 6.55 18.06 6.01
C ALA A 199 8.07 18.19 6.20
N THR A 200 8.73 17.06 6.40
CA THR A 200 10.18 16.94 6.47
C THR A 200 10.64 15.74 5.66
N LEU A 201 11.68 15.91 4.84
CA LEU A 201 12.32 14.84 4.07
C LEU A 201 13.82 14.81 4.39
N VAL A 202 14.40 13.62 4.49
CA VAL A 202 15.84 13.44 4.64
C VAL A 202 16.33 12.57 3.48
N ALA A 203 17.02 13.20 2.53
CA ALA A 203 17.48 12.54 1.31
C ALA A 203 19.01 12.53 1.20
N ASP A 204 19.57 11.48 0.62
CA ASP A 204 21.01 11.41 0.34
C ASP A 204 21.38 11.93 -1.06
N GLU A 205 22.69 12.07 -1.31
CA GLU A 205 23.25 12.51 -2.60
C GLU A 205 22.85 11.65 -3.82
N ARG A 206 22.33 10.44 -3.58
CA ARG A 206 21.92 9.49 -4.62
C ARG A 206 20.42 9.61 -4.94
N GLY A 207 19.69 10.40 -4.15
CA GLY A 207 18.24 10.59 -4.25
C GLY A 207 17.42 9.62 -3.42
N VAL A 208 18.02 8.84 -2.50
CA VAL A 208 17.24 8.00 -1.58
C VAL A 208 16.68 8.87 -0.47
N ILE A 209 15.36 8.87 -0.31
CA ILE A 209 14.66 9.46 0.83
C ILE A 209 14.66 8.43 1.96
N HIS A 210 15.54 8.63 2.95
CA HIS A 210 15.70 7.72 4.09
C HIS A 210 14.59 7.90 5.11
N ARG A 211 14.11 9.13 5.26
CA ARG A 211 13.00 9.46 6.17
C ARG A 211 12.12 10.53 5.54
N ALA A 212 10.82 10.37 5.65
CA ALA A 212 9.85 11.41 5.40
C ALA A 212 8.82 11.46 6.54
N SER A 213 8.35 12.64 6.89
CA SER A 213 7.28 12.79 7.87
C SER A 213 6.39 13.96 7.51
N ALA A 214 5.09 13.84 7.74
CA ALA A 214 4.14 14.92 7.53
C ALA A 214 3.09 14.99 8.64
N THR A 215 2.58 16.21 8.89
CA THR A 215 1.45 16.45 9.80
C THR A 215 0.24 16.90 9.00
N LEU A 216 -0.92 16.30 9.24
CA LEU A 216 -2.18 16.58 8.55
C LEU A 216 -3.03 17.58 9.36
N THR A 217 -3.73 18.47 8.67
CA THR A 217 -4.52 19.55 9.27
C THR A 217 -5.98 19.17 9.47
N ALA A 218 -6.60 18.48 8.50
CA ALA A 218 -7.99 18.03 8.57
C ALA A 218 -8.28 16.93 7.53
N PRO A 219 -8.76 15.72 7.94
CA PRO A 219 -8.72 15.22 9.31
C PRO A 219 -7.30 15.31 9.90
N GLY A 220 -7.19 15.51 11.21
CA GLY A 220 -5.88 15.64 11.86
C GLY A 220 -5.09 14.32 11.76
N GLY A 221 -3.78 14.36 11.87
CA GLY A 221 -2.98 13.14 11.82
C GLY A 221 -1.50 13.35 11.57
N SER A 222 -0.78 12.25 11.46
CA SER A 222 0.64 12.23 11.11
C SER A 222 0.99 11.02 10.26
N ILE A 223 1.99 11.18 9.41
CA ILE A 223 2.57 10.10 8.63
C ILE A 223 4.08 10.13 8.88
N GLU A 224 4.67 8.98 9.18
CA GLU A 224 6.12 8.74 9.23
C GLU A 224 6.47 7.63 8.24
N TYR A 225 7.55 7.84 7.50
CA TYR A 225 8.07 6.95 6.47
C TYR A 225 9.56 6.80 6.72
N GLU A 226 10.05 5.57 6.86
CA GLU A 226 11.45 5.27 7.16
C GLU A 226 11.96 4.08 6.33
N ILE A 227 13.05 4.30 5.60
CA ILE A 227 13.74 3.23 4.88
C ILE A 227 14.75 2.55 5.81
N GLY A 228 14.46 1.31 6.19
CA GLY A 228 15.35 0.48 6.99
C GLY A 228 16.56 -0.04 6.20
N ALA A 229 16.36 -0.37 4.92
CA ALA A 229 17.41 -0.87 4.04
C ALA A 229 17.17 -0.55 2.57
N VAL A 230 18.26 -0.33 1.82
CA VAL A 230 18.26 -0.26 0.34
C VAL A 230 19.30 -1.21 -0.21
N GLY A 231 18.89 -2.06 -1.14
CA GLY A 231 19.78 -3.01 -1.80
C GLY A 231 19.91 -4.34 -1.07
N GLY A 232 19.81 -5.44 -1.81
CA GLY A 232 20.10 -6.79 -1.29
C GLY A 232 19.05 -7.33 -0.32
N VAL A 233 17.86 -6.74 -0.34
CA VAL A 233 16.67 -7.28 0.34
C VAL A 233 16.10 -8.40 -0.54
N ASP A 234 15.85 -9.56 0.07
CA ASP A 234 15.28 -10.74 -0.58
C ASP A 234 14.25 -11.33 0.40
N PRO A 235 12.98 -10.84 0.34
CA PRO A 235 11.95 -11.25 1.27
C PRO A 235 11.73 -12.77 1.22
N ALA A 236 11.61 -13.40 2.39
CA ALA A 236 11.33 -14.82 2.47
C ALA A 236 9.82 -15.07 2.40
N GLU A 237 9.41 -16.13 1.68
CA GLU A 237 8.02 -16.56 1.64
C GLU A 237 7.50 -16.86 3.06
N PRO A 238 6.38 -16.24 3.48
CA PRO A 238 5.81 -16.49 4.79
C PRO A 238 5.30 -17.92 4.94
N SER A 239 5.53 -18.54 6.10
CA SER A 239 5.10 -19.93 6.35
C SER A 239 3.57 -20.14 6.30
N TRP A 240 2.78 -19.07 6.44
CA TRP A 240 1.33 -19.15 6.36
C TRP A 240 0.83 -19.39 4.92
N VAL A 241 1.65 -19.12 3.90
CA VAL A 241 1.30 -19.35 2.49
C VAL A 241 0.98 -20.84 2.25
N GLU A 242 1.70 -21.74 2.92
CA GLU A 242 1.44 -23.20 2.86
C GLU A 242 0.09 -23.61 3.49
N SER A 243 -0.57 -22.71 4.23
CA SER A 243 -1.84 -22.95 4.90
C SER A 243 -3.04 -22.39 4.12
N VAL A 244 -2.80 -21.73 2.99
CA VAL A 244 -3.84 -21.20 2.11
C VAL A 244 -4.64 -22.36 1.50
N PRO A 245 -5.97 -22.41 1.66
CA PRO A 245 -6.79 -23.46 1.05
C PRO A 245 -6.67 -23.48 -0.47
N ASP A 246 -6.68 -24.66 -1.10
CA ASP A 246 -6.64 -24.79 -2.57
C ASP A 246 -7.77 -23.99 -3.25
N SER A 247 -8.94 -23.91 -2.61
CA SER A 247 -10.10 -23.15 -3.11
C SER A 247 -9.89 -21.63 -3.14
N ALA A 248 -8.83 -21.12 -2.52
CA ALA A 248 -8.47 -19.71 -2.61
C ALA A 248 -7.90 -19.36 -4.00
N PHE A 249 -7.39 -20.35 -4.73
CA PHE A 249 -6.78 -20.18 -6.05
C PHE A 249 -7.78 -20.37 -7.21
N ASP A 250 -9.02 -20.75 -6.90
CA ASP A 250 -10.10 -20.82 -7.90
C ASP A 250 -10.50 -19.38 -8.29
N ASP A 251 -10.84 -19.14 -9.56
CA ASP A 251 -11.32 -17.84 -10.04
C ASP A 251 -12.79 -17.63 -9.65
N VAL A 252 -13.05 -17.57 -8.35
CA VAL A 252 -14.37 -17.35 -7.76
C VAL A 252 -14.47 -15.88 -7.38
N ALA A 253 -15.34 -15.15 -8.04
CA ALA A 253 -15.64 -13.76 -7.74
C ALA A 253 -17.16 -13.54 -7.66
N VAL A 254 -17.57 -12.56 -6.88
CA VAL A 254 -18.98 -12.15 -6.78
C VAL A 254 -19.10 -10.64 -6.89
N ASP A 255 -20.08 -10.19 -7.65
CA ASP A 255 -20.51 -8.79 -7.67
C ASP A 255 -21.72 -8.64 -6.75
N VAL A 256 -21.73 -7.58 -5.93
CA VAL A 256 -22.83 -7.29 -5.01
C VAL A 256 -23.43 -5.94 -5.38
N ASP A 257 -24.69 -5.96 -5.78
CA ASP A 257 -25.41 -4.77 -6.24
C ASP A 257 -26.66 -4.49 -5.39
N PRO A 258 -26.92 -3.22 -5.06
CA PRO A 258 -28.14 -2.81 -4.41
C PRO A 258 -29.37 -2.95 -5.33
N ILE A 259 -30.45 -3.51 -4.80
CA ILE A 259 -31.75 -3.55 -5.49
C ILE A 259 -32.69 -2.54 -4.83
N THR A 260 -33.17 -1.58 -5.63
CA THR A 260 -34.26 -0.62 -5.32
C THR A 260 -34.29 -0.12 -3.87
N ASP A 261 -33.74 1.07 -3.62
CA ASP A 261 -33.89 1.83 -2.36
C ASP A 261 -33.64 1.01 -1.06
N GLY A 262 -32.72 0.03 -1.08
CA GLY A 262 -32.34 -0.74 0.11
C GLY A 262 -33.17 -1.99 0.37
N GLU A 263 -34.10 -2.38 -0.48
CA GLU A 263 -34.97 -3.54 -0.20
C GLU A 263 -34.21 -4.87 -0.18
N ALA A 264 -33.26 -5.06 -1.08
CA ALA A 264 -32.49 -6.30 -1.17
C ALA A 264 -31.13 -6.05 -1.82
N LEU A 265 -30.25 -7.05 -1.78
CA LEU A 265 -29.00 -7.08 -2.55
C LEU A 265 -29.08 -8.19 -3.60
N GLU A 266 -28.56 -7.92 -4.78
CA GLU A 266 -28.24 -8.93 -5.80
C GLU A 266 -26.80 -9.35 -5.58
N LEU A 267 -26.54 -10.66 -5.52
CA LEU A 267 -25.20 -11.21 -5.54
C LEU A 267 -25.09 -12.09 -6.79
N GLU A 268 -24.26 -11.70 -7.74
CA GLU A 268 -23.99 -12.42 -8.99
C GLU A 268 -22.61 -13.06 -8.95
N SER A 269 -22.49 -14.33 -9.36
CA SER A 269 -21.20 -15.00 -9.55
C SER A 269 -20.53 -14.45 -10.80
N SER A 270 -19.47 -13.67 -10.65
CA SER A 270 -18.77 -13.00 -11.75
C SER A 270 -17.47 -13.69 -12.20
N GLY A 271 -16.94 -14.60 -11.38
CA GLY A 271 -15.76 -15.42 -11.71
C GLY A 271 -16.05 -16.55 -12.70
N ASP A 272 -14.99 -17.13 -13.28
CA ASP A 272 -15.09 -18.30 -14.15
C ASP A 272 -15.41 -19.59 -13.38
N ASP A 273 -15.01 -19.67 -12.10
CA ASP A 273 -15.28 -20.79 -11.22
C ASP A 273 -16.55 -20.58 -10.37
N PRO A 274 -17.31 -21.65 -10.07
CA PRO A 274 -18.58 -21.55 -9.36
C PRO A 274 -18.40 -21.25 -7.86
N VAL A 275 -19.22 -20.34 -7.32
CA VAL A 275 -19.28 -20.07 -5.87
C VAL A 275 -19.76 -21.33 -5.13
N PRO A 276 -18.98 -21.86 -4.16
CA PRO A 276 -19.34 -23.10 -3.48
C PRO A 276 -20.55 -22.93 -2.55
N ALA A 277 -21.31 -24.02 -2.38
CA ALA A 277 -22.35 -24.09 -1.36
C ALA A 277 -21.76 -23.92 0.05
N GLY A 278 -22.53 -23.33 0.96
CA GLY A 278 -22.08 -23.00 2.31
C GLY A 278 -21.26 -21.71 2.40
N THR A 279 -21.22 -20.92 1.31
CA THR A 279 -20.67 -19.55 1.33
C THR A 279 -21.51 -18.68 2.26
N THR A 280 -20.86 -18.05 3.23
CA THR A 280 -21.48 -17.15 4.20
C THR A 280 -21.51 -15.74 3.64
N VAL A 281 -22.64 -15.05 3.81
CA VAL A 281 -22.74 -13.61 3.58
C VAL A 281 -23.05 -12.93 4.91
N THR A 282 -22.28 -11.91 5.26
CA THR A 282 -22.52 -11.03 6.40
C THR A 282 -22.82 -9.63 5.89
N VAL A 283 -23.88 -9.02 6.41
CA VAL A 283 -24.25 -7.64 6.14
C VAL A 283 -24.24 -6.90 7.47
N ASP A 284 -23.30 -6.00 7.64
CA ASP A 284 -23.19 -5.12 8.80
C ASP A 284 -23.91 -3.80 8.47
N ASP A 285 -25.01 -3.54 9.15
CA ASP A 285 -25.69 -2.25 9.16
C ASP A 285 -25.27 -1.47 10.44
N ALA A 286 -25.55 -0.17 10.50
CA ALA A 286 -25.17 0.70 11.61
C ALA A 286 -25.68 0.21 12.98
N GLU A 287 -26.79 -0.54 13.00
CA GLU A 287 -27.44 -1.02 14.21
C GLU A 287 -27.31 -2.53 14.44
N GLU A 288 -27.16 -3.33 13.39
CA GLU A 288 -27.23 -4.80 13.48
C GLU A 288 -26.37 -5.51 12.40
N THR A 289 -25.86 -6.69 12.76
CA THR A 289 -25.16 -7.59 11.85
C THR A 289 -26.07 -8.75 11.46
N TYR A 290 -26.37 -8.87 10.17
CA TYR A 290 -27.14 -9.97 9.61
C TYR A 290 -26.22 -10.99 8.94
N ARG A 291 -26.51 -12.29 9.14
CA ARG A 291 -25.72 -13.39 8.54
C ARG A 291 -26.62 -14.38 7.82
N GLY A 292 -26.27 -14.67 6.57
CA GLY A 292 -26.95 -15.63 5.70
C GLY A 292 -25.97 -16.63 5.10
N THR A 293 -26.50 -17.69 4.48
CA THR A 293 -25.71 -18.72 3.80
C THR A 293 -26.29 -19.02 2.42
N ILE A 294 -25.42 -19.11 1.42
CA ILE A 294 -25.77 -19.59 0.09
C ILE A 294 -25.76 -21.13 0.13
N GLU A 295 -26.94 -21.72 0.27
CA GLU A 295 -27.12 -23.17 0.47
C GLU A 295 -26.75 -24.02 -0.76
N THR A 296 -26.79 -23.43 -1.95
CA THR A 296 -26.50 -24.11 -3.21
C THR A 296 -25.31 -23.47 -3.92
N GLN A 297 -24.56 -24.28 -4.65
CA GLN A 297 -23.53 -23.77 -5.55
C GLN A 297 -24.15 -22.80 -6.55
N LEU A 298 -23.45 -21.69 -6.84
CA LEU A 298 -23.81 -20.76 -7.91
C LEU A 298 -22.83 -20.95 -9.05
N ALA A 299 -23.33 -21.27 -10.24
CA ALA A 299 -22.51 -21.28 -11.44
C ALA A 299 -22.15 -19.85 -11.86
N SER A 300 -21.10 -19.71 -12.67
CA SER A 300 -20.74 -18.41 -13.29
C SER A 300 -21.95 -17.78 -14.00
N GLY A 301 -22.22 -16.51 -13.69
CA GLY A 301 -23.36 -15.73 -14.14
C GLY A 301 -24.70 -16.03 -13.44
N GLU A 302 -24.75 -16.96 -12.48
CA GLU A 302 -25.93 -17.15 -11.63
C GLU A 302 -25.96 -16.13 -10.50
N ARG A 303 -27.19 -15.84 -10.02
CA ARG A 303 -27.42 -14.84 -8.99
C ARG A 303 -28.33 -15.32 -7.88
N VAL A 304 -28.13 -14.75 -6.70
CA VAL A 304 -29.02 -14.86 -5.55
C VAL A 304 -29.40 -13.48 -5.04
N TYR A 305 -30.52 -13.43 -4.35
CA TYR A 305 -31.10 -12.24 -3.76
C TYR A 305 -31.00 -12.36 -2.24
N LEU A 306 -30.38 -11.38 -1.61
CA LEU A 306 -30.20 -11.29 -0.16
C LEU A 306 -31.21 -10.28 0.39
N SER A 307 -32.02 -10.71 1.35
CA SER A 307 -33.01 -9.83 2.00
C SER A 307 -33.22 -10.22 3.45
N ILE A 308 -33.58 -9.26 4.30
CA ILE A 308 -33.98 -9.54 5.68
C ILE A 308 -35.42 -10.07 5.67
N GLN A 309 -35.58 -11.31 6.13
CA GLN A 309 -36.87 -11.99 6.30
C GLN A 309 -36.89 -12.63 7.70
N ASP A 310 -37.98 -12.47 8.43
CA ASP A 310 -38.16 -12.94 9.80
C ASP A 310 -36.99 -12.58 10.74
N GLY A 311 -36.33 -11.44 10.50
CA GLY A 311 -35.17 -10.95 11.26
C GLY A 311 -33.85 -11.65 10.96
N ALA A 312 -33.73 -12.34 9.82
CA ALA A 312 -32.49 -12.99 9.38
C ALA A 312 -32.19 -12.69 7.90
N LEU A 313 -30.91 -12.73 7.52
CA LEU A 313 -30.51 -12.61 6.12
C LEU A 313 -30.79 -13.91 5.38
N GLU A 314 -31.72 -13.87 4.44
CA GLU A 314 -32.04 -15.01 3.58
C GLU A 314 -31.48 -14.83 2.18
N ALA A 315 -30.83 -15.87 1.66
CA ALA A 315 -30.38 -15.95 0.27
C ALA A 315 -31.38 -16.77 -0.55
N THR A 316 -31.95 -16.18 -1.59
CA THR A 316 -32.97 -16.81 -2.43
C THR A 316 -32.64 -16.70 -3.91
N SER A 317 -33.00 -17.70 -4.72
CA SER A 317 -32.76 -17.69 -6.18
C SER A 317 -33.75 -16.81 -6.96
N THR A 318 -34.69 -16.14 -6.27
CA THR A 318 -35.72 -15.32 -6.91
C THR A 318 -35.95 -14.09 -6.07
N ARG A 319 -35.94 -12.92 -6.73
CA ARG A 319 -36.12 -11.65 -6.05
C ARG A 319 -37.37 -11.67 -5.17
N PRO A 320 -37.26 -11.32 -3.87
CA PRO A 320 -38.42 -11.26 -3.00
C PRO A 320 -39.41 -10.20 -3.50
N ALA A 321 -40.70 -10.51 -3.40
CA ALA A 321 -41.76 -9.57 -3.79
C ALA A 321 -41.98 -8.46 -2.75
N SER A 322 -41.56 -8.71 -1.52
CA SER A 322 -41.56 -7.79 -0.38
C SER A 322 -40.50 -8.28 0.62
N VAL A 323 -39.98 -7.36 1.42
CA VAL A 323 -39.05 -7.65 2.51
C VAL A 323 -39.67 -7.19 3.83
N ASP A 324 -39.27 -7.82 4.92
CA ASP A 324 -39.73 -7.42 6.25
C ASP A 324 -39.10 -6.11 6.68
N GLU A 325 -37.82 -5.95 6.35
CA GLU A 325 -37.02 -4.76 6.68
C GLU A 325 -36.07 -4.42 5.51
N PRO A 326 -36.10 -3.17 5.00
CA PRO A 326 -35.09 -2.68 4.07
C PRO A 326 -33.83 -2.23 4.82
N PHE A 327 -32.70 -2.18 4.12
CA PHE A 327 -31.48 -1.55 4.62
C PHE A 327 -31.65 -0.03 4.61
N GLU A 328 -31.84 0.58 5.78
CA GLU A 328 -32.12 2.02 5.92
C GLU A 328 -30.85 2.88 6.07
N SER A 329 -29.72 2.28 6.44
CA SER A 329 -28.42 2.94 6.62
C SER A 329 -27.33 2.33 5.77
N SER A 330 -26.16 3.00 5.74
CA SER A 330 -25.00 2.49 5.01
C SER A 330 -24.62 1.12 5.55
N ILE A 331 -24.42 0.17 4.64
CA ILE A 331 -24.11 -1.22 4.94
C ILE A 331 -22.69 -1.57 4.50
N SER A 332 -22.09 -2.55 5.17
CA SER A 332 -20.90 -3.26 4.70
C SER A 332 -21.27 -4.72 4.44
N VAL A 333 -20.97 -5.23 3.25
CA VAL A 333 -21.29 -6.59 2.81
C VAL A 333 -20.00 -7.37 2.67
N ARG A 334 -19.95 -8.53 3.32
CA ARG A 334 -18.82 -9.44 3.30
C ARG A 334 -19.25 -10.83 2.87
N VAL A 335 -18.60 -11.39 1.86
CA VAL A 335 -18.88 -12.74 1.33
C VAL A 335 -17.64 -13.62 1.52
N VAL A 336 -17.81 -14.76 2.21
CA VAL A 336 -16.69 -15.67 2.56
C VAL A 336 -17.10 -17.12 2.31
N THR A 337 -16.27 -17.88 1.60
CA THR A 337 -16.49 -19.32 1.40
C THR A 337 -16.37 -20.09 2.72
N SER A 338 -16.86 -21.33 2.75
CA SER A 338 -16.70 -22.20 3.94
C SER A 338 -15.23 -22.54 4.27
N GLY A 339 -14.31 -22.34 3.33
CA GLY A 339 -12.87 -22.47 3.52
C GLY A 339 -12.18 -21.21 4.05
N GLY A 340 -12.91 -20.10 4.27
CA GLY A 340 -12.33 -18.84 4.74
C GLY A 340 -11.79 -17.92 3.65
N VAL A 341 -12.11 -18.19 2.38
CA VAL A 341 -11.70 -17.34 1.24
C VAL A 341 -12.67 -16.17 1.11
N GLY A 342 -12.17 -14.94 1.14
CA GLY A 342 -12.98 -13.75 0.89
C GLY A 342 -13.29 -13.60 -0.60
N LEU A 343 -14.57 -13.40 -0.95
CA LEU A 343 -15.02 -13.20 -2.33
C LEU A 343 -15.42 -11.75 -2.61
N ALA A 344 -15.91 -11.03 -1.60
CA ALA A 344 -16.25 -9.61 -1.68
C ALA A 344 -16.24 -8.96 -0.30
N ASN A 345 -15.86 -7.68 -0.26
CA ASN A 345 -15.97 -6.79 0.89
C ASN A 345 -16.32 -5.38 0.39
N VAL A 346 -17.62 -5.05 0.38
CA VAL A 346 -18.15 -3.83 -0.28
C VAL A 346 -18.94 -3.01 0.72
N SER A 347 -18.67 -1.71 0.77
CA SER A 347 -19.48 -0.75 1.55
C SER A 347 -20.41 0.03 0.63
N MET A 348 -21.67 0.17 1.03
CA MET A 348 -22.71 0.85 0.26
C MET A 348 -23.43 1.84 1.17
N ALA A 349 -23.74 3.03 0.66
CA ALA A 349 -24.48 4.05 1.39
C ALA A 349 -25.79 4.38 0.66
N TRP A 350 -26.85 4.59 1.43
CA TRP A 350 -28.16 5.01 0.93
C TRP A 350 -28.42 6.45 1.36
N GLY A 351 -28.85 7.30 0.44
CA GLY A 351 -29.09 8.70 0.77
C GLY A 351 -29.85 9.44 -0.31
N SER A 352 -31.04 9.93 0.05
CA SER A 352 -31.69 11.07 -0.58
C SER A 352 -31.06 12.42 -0.20
N ASP A 353 -29.97 12.43 0.56
CA ASP A 353 -29.15 13.62 0.79
C ASP A 353 -27.94 13.57 -0.14
N GLY A 354 -28.06 14.29 -1.26
CA GLY A 354 -27.06 14.32 -2.31
C GLY A 354 -25.72 14.84 -1.81
N THR A 355 -24.75 13.93 -1.73
CA THR A 355 -23.32 14.17 -1.89
C THR A 355 -22.70 12.91 -2.49
N GLY A 356 -21.90 13.08 -3.54
CA GLY A 356 -21.61 12.07 -4.56
C GLY A 356 -21.01 10.76 -4.05
N ALA A 357 -21.49 9.66 -4.63
CA ALA A 357 -20.86 8.36 -4.57
C ALA A 357 -19.47 8.43 -5.24
N GLY A 358 -18.42 8.12 -4.48
CA GLY A 358 -17.12 7.79 -5.02
C GLY A 358 -17.18 6.41 -5.66
N THR A 359 -17.08 6.36 -6.99
CA THR A 359 -16.89 5.12 -7.73
C THR A 359 -15.48 4.61 -7.46
N GLY A 360 -15.35 3.58 -6.64
CA GLY A 360 -14.20 2.68 -6.68
C GLY A 360 -14.21 1.95 -8.02
N ALA A 361 -13.24 2.26 -8.86
CA ALA A 361 -13.17 1.79 -10.23
C ALA A 361 -12.67 0.34 -10.29
N SER A 362 -13.58 -0.60 -10.48
CA SER A 362 -13.27 -1.87 -11.16
C SER A 362 -13.35 -1.63 -12.66
N GLY A 363 -12.19 -1.65 -13.32
CA GLY A 363 -12.06 -1.37 -14.75
C GLY A 363 -12.62 -2.48 -15.62
N ASP A 364 -13.73 -2.20 -16.32
CA ASP A 364 -14.13 -2.89 -17.54
C ASP A 364 -13.49 -2.16 -18.74
N SER A 365 -12.68 -2.87 -19.52
CA SER A 365 -12.12 -2.40 -20.80
C SER A 365 -12.63 -3.25 -21.96
N SER A 366 -13.93 -3.15 -22.20
CA SER A 366 -14.54 -3.50 -23.48
C SER A 366 -14.19 -2.47 -24.56
N ASN A 367 -13.14 -2.71 -25.36
CA ASN A 367 -12.82 -1.88 -26.52
C ASN A 367 -13.33 -2.51 -27.83
N SER A 368 -14.60 -2.28 -28.14
CA SER A 368 -15.17 -2.50 -29.48
C SER A 368 -14.79 -1.34 -30.41
N ARG A 369 -13.76 -1.53 -31.23
CA ARG A 369 -13.51 -0.68 -32.41
C ARG A 369 -14.25 -1.24 -33.62
N HIS A 370 -15.34 -0.58 -34.02
CA HIS A 370 -15.87 -0.65 -35.37
C HIS A 370 -15.66 0.72 -36.01
N ASN A 371 -14.66 0.82 -36.89
CA ASN A 371 -14.60 1.88 -37.90
C ASN A 371 -14.64 1.21 -39.26
N ASP A 372 -15.72 1.52 -39.96
CA ASP A 372 -16.06 1.16 -41.32
C ASP A 372 -15.40 2.19 -42.25
N GLU A 373 -14.46 1.75 -43.09
CA GLU A 373 -14.07 2.42 -44.32
C GLU A 373 -13.66 1.37 -45.37
N SER A 374 -14.64 0.84 -46.13
CA SER A 374 -14.67 0.73 -47.61
C SER A 374 -15.67 -0.32 -48.10
#